data_AF-A0A7W0QBG0-F1
#
_entry.id   AF-A0A7W0QBG0-F1
#
_cell.length_a   1.000
_cell.length_b   1.000
_cell.length_c   1.000
_cell.angle_alpha   90.00
_cell.angle_beta   90.00
_cell.angle_gamma   90.00
#
_symmetry.space_group_name_H-M   'P 1'
#
loop_
_entity.id
_entity.type
_entity.pdbx_description
1 polymer ?
#
loop_
_entity_poly.entity_id
_entity_poly.type
_entity_poly.pdbx_seq_one_letter_code
_entity_poly.pdbx_strand_id
1 'polypeptide(L)'
;MQELWGRLEAWAQANASKSLGLRPGLDEAAIAAAEQQLGVTLPTDYRASLLAHDGQDGEAENLFEWLPGCAPLKPLAAVLERWTEEQDLAGEFPDPENRTEGPRHTVLWHPRRIPIAGNQWWDGDNTYLDLHPSATGSSGQITTFVTECDLECVGSSLRDAVERYLTALESGDWVYSAAKQCVTPRAEPADRYPNESRQFAEYIRGELEAPAKPKAKAAPSKAAAKAKAKAKAKAKATTKATTKAKAKAKATTKAKTKTKAKAKTKPKTKPKPKAKTKPKTKPTRRR
;
A
#
# COMPACT_ATOMS: atom_id res chain seq x y z
N MET A 1 -4.90 -8.72 -10.89
CA MET A 1 -4.93 -7.56 -10.00
C MET A 1 -5.40 -7.90 -8.60
N GLN A 2 -6.63 -8.39 -8.38
CA GLN A 2 -7.14 -8.73 -7.03
C GLN A 2 -6.15 -9.55 -6.17
N GLU A 3 -5.57 -10.61 -6.74
CA GLU A 3 -4.58 -11.44 -6.05
C GLU A 3 -3.31 -10.67 -5.68
N LEU A 4 -2.78 -9.86 -6.60
CA LEU A 4 -1.57 -9.06 -6.39
C LEU A 4 -1.79 -8.02 -5.29
N TRP A 5 -2.93 -7.35 -5.29
CA TRP A 5 -3.30 -6.42 -4.21
C TRP A 5 -3.41 -7.13 -2.87
N GLY A 6 -4.02 -8.32 -2.83
CA GLY A 6 -4.09 -9.13 -1.62
C GLY A 6 -2.72 -9.55 -1.10
N ARG A 7 -1.78 -9.92 -1.98
CA ARG A 7 -0.40 -10.24 -1.62
C ARG A 7 0.35 -9.02 -1.08
N LEU A 8 0.20 -7.86 -1.73
CA LEU A 8 0.86 -6.63 -1.31
C LEU A 8 0.33 -6.14 0.05
N GLU A 9 -0.98 -6.20 0.26
CA GLU A 9 -1.61 -5.90 1.56
C GLU A 9 -1.12 -6.85 2.65
N ALA A 10 -1.07 -8.16 2.37
CA ALA A 10 -0.57 -9.14 3.33
C ALA A 10 0.90 -8.89 3.68
N TRP A 11 1.72 -8.54 2.70
CA TRP A 11 3.13 -8.19 2.93
C TRP A 11 3.26 -6.92 3.77
N ALA A 12 2.52 -5.87 3.44
CA ALA A 12 2.51 -4.59 4.15
C ALA A 12 2.13 -4.76 5.64
N GLN A 13 1.09 -5.54 5.90
CA GLN A 13 0.66 -5.83 7.27
C GLN A 13 1.72 -6.61 8.05
N ALA A 14 2.29 -7.65 7.44
CA ALA A 14 3.25 -8.53 8.09
C ALA A 14 4.62 -7.86 8.37
N ASN A 15 5.07 -6.98 7.47
CA ASN A 15 6.44 -6.45 7.51
C ASN A 15 6.52 -4.97 7.93
N ALA A 16 5.46 -4.19 7.71
CA ALA A 16 5.41 -2.76 7.99
C ALA A 16 4.35 -2.37 9.04
N SER A 17 3.42 -3.28 9.39
CA SER A 17 2.22 -2.94 10.19
C SER A 17 1.42 -1.78 9.58
N LYS A 18 1.44 -1.67 8.25
CA LYS A 18 0.73 -0.67 7.45
C LYS A 18 -0.29 -1.34 6.54
N SER A 19 -1.25 -0.56 6.06
CA SER A 19 -2.24 -0.96 5.06
C SER A 19 -2.08 -0.14 3.79
N LEU A 20 -2.46 -0.70 2.63
CA LEU A 20 -2.56 0.10 1.41
C LEU A 20 -3.78 1.03 1.44
N GLY A 21 -4.77 0.81 2.32
CA GLY A 21 -5.97 1.64 2.35
C GLY A 21 -6.79 1.55 1.05
N LEU A 22 -6.81 0.39 0.41
CA LEU A 22 -7.47 0.22 -0.89
C LEU A 22 -8.99 0.43 -0.79
N ARG A 23 -9.52 1.30 -1.64
CA ARG A 23 -10.95 1.62 -1.72
C ARG A 23 -11.74 0.45 -2.30
N PRO A 24 -13.06 0.36 -2.07
CA PRO A 24 -13.92 -0.54 -2.82
C PRO A 24 -13.78 -0.30 -4.33
N GLY A 25 -13.88 -1.36 -5.12
CA GLY A 25 -13.83 -1.28 -6.57
C GLY A 25 -15.04 -0.58 -7.18
N LEU A 26 -14.86 -0.14 -8.42
CA LEU A 26 -15.88 0.48 -9.25
C LEU A 26 -16.72 -0.57 -9.97
N ASP A 27 -17.90 -0.16 -10.44
CA ASP A 27 -18.68 -0.96 -11.38
C ASP A 27 -18.25 -0.72 -12.83
N GLU A 28 -18.72 -1.60 -13.70
CA GLU A 28 -18.46 -1.57 -15.14
C GLU A 28 -18.92 -0.25 -15.81
N ALA A 29 -20.00 0.34 -15.32
CA ALA A 29 -20.59 1.53 -15.91
C ALA A 29 -19.75 2.78 -15.62
N ALA A 30 -19.23 2.91 -14.40
CA ALA A 30 -18.32 3.98 -14.02
C ALA A 30 -17.03 3.94 -14.86
N ILE A 31 -16.45 2.76 -15.06
CA ILE A 31 -15.24 2.60 -15.88
C ILE A 31 -15.54 2.91 -17.35
N ALA A 32 -16.66 2.43 -17.89
CA ALA A 32 -17.06 2.73 -19.28
C ALA A 32 -17.29 4.23 -19.52
N ALA A 33 -17.85 4.94 -18.54
CA ALA A 33 -17.99 6.41 -18.60
C ALA A 33 -16.63 7.11 -18.60
N ALA A 34 -15.68 6.64 -17.78
CA ALA A 34 -14.31 7.17 -17.78
C ALA A 34 -13.60 6.94 -19.11
N GLU A 35 -13.72 5.74 -19.71
CA GLU A 35 -13.18 5.43 -21.05
C GLU A 35 -13.74 6.37 -22.12
N GLN A 36 -15.04 6.69 -22.05
CA GLN A 36 -15.66 7.67 -22.95
C GLN A 36 -15.09 9.08 -22.76
N GLN A 37 -14.88 9.52 -21.52
CA GLN A 37 -14.32 10.84 -21.23
C GLN A 37 -12.86 10.96 -21.68
N LEU A 38 -12.06 9.92 -21.44
CA LEU A 38 -10.64 9.87 -21.82
C LEU A 38 -10.45 9.68 -23.34
N GLY A 39 -11.48 9.18 -24.04
CA GLY A 39 -11.38 8.85 -25.47
C GLY A 39 -10.49 7.64 -25.76
N VAL A 40 -10.32 6.73 -24.80
CA VAL A 40 -9.47 5.54 -24.92
C VAL A 40 -10.15 4.33 -24.28
N THR A 41 -9.78 3.12 -24.73
CA THR A 41 -10.03 1.90 -23.97
C THR A 41 -8.90 1.71 -22.96
N LEU A 42 -9.23 1.57 -21.69
CA LEU A 42 -8.24 1.36 -20.64
C LEU A 42 -7.63 -0.05 -20.77
N PRO A 43 -6.32 -0.21 -20.52
CA PRO A 43 -5.67 -1.52 -20.49
C PRO A 43 -6.36 -2.48 -19.53
N THR A 44 -6.42 -3.76 -19.92
CA THR A 44 -7.20 -4.79 -19.20
C THR A 44 -6.80 -4.93 -17.73
N ASP A 45 -5.52 -4.77 -17.40
CA ASP A 45 -5.03 -4.89 -16.03
C ASP A 45 -5.34 -3.63 -15.19
N TYR A 46 -5.22 -2.42 -15.74
CA TYR A 46 -5.66 -1.21 -15.06
C TYR A 46 -7.17 -1.25 -14.81
N ARG A 47 -7.95 -1.68 -15.81
CA ARG A 47 -9.38 -1.92 -15.66
C ARG A 47 -9.70 -2.95 -14.57
N ALA A 48 -9.00 -4.08 -14.55
CA ALA A 48 -9.15 -5.09 -13.51
C ALA A 48 -8.72 -4.58 -12.12
N SER A 49 -7.82 -3.58 -12.06
CA SER A 49 -7.48 -2.91 -10.82
C SER A 49 -8.61 -2.01 -10.33
N LEU A 50 -9.22 -1.20 -11.20
CA LEU A 50 -10.34 -0.33 -10.85
C LEU A 50 -11.58 -1.11 -10.39
N LEU A 51 -11.86 -2.25 -11.02
CA LEU A 51 -12.92 -3.18 -10.59
C LEU A 51 -12.65 -3.77 -9.20
N ALA A 52 -11.39 -3.92 -8.81
CA ALA A 52 -11.00 -4.40 -7.50
C ALA A 52 -11.02 -3.27 -6.47
N HIS A 53 -10.40 -2.14 -6.81
CA HIS A 53 -10.13 -1.01 -5.93
C HIS A 53 -10.07 0.33 -6.69
N ASP A 54 -10.85 1.31 -6.23
CA ASP A 54 -10.85 2.69 -6.73
C ASP A 54 -9.73 3.54 -6.10
N GLY A 55 -8.47 3.10 -6.23
CA GLY A 55 -7.31 3.76 -5.63
C GLY A 55 -7.17 3.54 -4.12
N GLN A 56 -6.43 4.44 -3.45
CA GLN A 56 -6.16 4.39 -2.01
C GLN A 56 -6.94 5.48 -1.26
N ASP A 57 -7.24 5.24 0.03
CA ASP A 57 -7.93 6.15 0.95
C ASP A 57 -7.05 6.44 2.17
N GLY A 58 -6.72 7.71 2.37
CA GLY A 58 -5.91 8.18 3.50
C GLY A 58 -4.73 9.06 3.09
N GLU A 59 -4.13 9.70 4.09
CA GLU A 59 -2.93 10.51 3.91
C GLU A 59 -1.72 9.63 3.61
N ALA A 60 -0.84 10.07 2.69
CA ALA A 60 0.31 9.30 2.22
C ALA A 60 1.18 8.74 3.37
N GLU A 61 1.36 9.50 4.45
CA GLU A 61 2.15 9.12 5.63
C GLU A 61 1.63 7.86 6.33
N ASN A 62 0.31 7.64 6.28
CA ASN A 62 -0.38 6.53 6.94
C ASN A 62 -0.54 5.30 6.04
N LEU A 63 -0.28 5.44 4.75
CA LEU A 63 -0.43 4.38 3.78
C LEU A 63 0.87 3.59 3.60
N PHE A 64 0.71 2.34 3.21
CA PHE A 64 1.76 1.59 2.56
C PHE A 64 1.77 1.95 1.07
N GLU A 65 2.97 2.18 0.53
CA GLU A 65 3.14 2.55 -0.86
C GLU A 65 2.82 1.38 -1.81
N TRP A 66 2.08 1.66 -2.89
CA TRP A 66 1.70 0.65 -3.88
C TRP A 66 2.84 0.35 -4.87
N LEU A 67 3.81 1.25 -4.97
CA LEU A 67 5.12 1.12 -5.60
C LEU A 67 6.15 1.97 -4.83
N PRO A 68 7.45 1.63 -4.85
CA PRO A 68 8.48 2.37 -4.11
C PRO A 68 8.54 3.85 -4.50
N GLY A 69 8.49 4.74 -3.52
CA GLY A 69 8.60 6.19 -3.70
C GLY A 69 7.46 6.83 -4.46
N CYS A 70 6.39 6.08 -4.76
CA CYS A 70 5.25 6.62 -5.50
C CYS A 70 4.21 7.20 -4.53
N ALA A 71 3.63 8.34 -4.91
CA ALA A 71 2.47 8.88 -4.21
C ALA A 71 1.25 7.92 -4.31
N PRO A 72 0.22 8.08 -3.46
CA PRO A 72 -0.92 7.18 -3.43
C PRO A 72 -1.67 7.11 -4.77
N LEU A 73 -2.18 5.92 -5.10
CA LEU A 73 -3.12 5.75 -6.21
C LEU A 73 -4.37 6.59 -5.96
N LYS A 74 -4.82 7.32 -6.97
CA LYS A 74 -5.94 8.24 -6.86
C LYS A 74 -7.24 7.56 -7.29
N PRO A 75 -8.38 7.90 -6.66
CA PRO A 75 -9.69 7.50 -7.15
C PRO A 75 -9.90 7.95 -8.58
N LEU A 76 -10.62 7.16 -9.40
CA LEU A 76 -10.79 7.42 -10.82
C LEU A 76 -11.39 8.81 -11.10
N ALA A 77 -12.29 9.29 -10.24
CA ALA A 77 -12.83 10.64 -10.36
C ALA A 77 -11.74 11.72 -10.28
N ALA A 78 -10.82 11.61 -9.32
CA ALA A 78 -9.69 12.55 -9.18
C ALA A 78 -8.70 12.41 -10.34
N VAL A 79 -8.51 11.20 -10.87
CA VAL A 79 -7.72 10.95 -12.08
C VAL A 79 -8.31 11.69 -13.28
N LEU A 80 -9.64 11.64 -13.47
CA LEU A 80 -10.33 12.31 -14.57
C LEU A 80 -10.30 13.84 -14.45
N GLU A 81 -10.48 14.36 -13.23
CA GLU A 81 -10.33 15.80 -12.94
C GLU A 81 -8.92 16.26 -13.29
N ARG A 82 -7.90 15.57 -12.76
CA ARG A 82 -6.51 15.92 -13.01
C ARG A 82 -6.13 15.79 -14.49
N TRP A 83 -6.54 14.70 -15.13
CA TRP A 83 -6.31 14.52 -16.57
C TRP A 83 -6.88 15.70 -17.37
N THR A 84 -8.10 16.16 -17.04
CA THR A 84 -8.72 17.31 -17.70
C THR A 84 -7.89 18.59 -17.55
N GLU A 85 -7.36 18.86 -16.35
CA GLU A 85 -6.44 20.00 -16.12
C GLU A 85 -5.14 19.85 -16.92
N GLU A 86 -4.58 18.64 -17.00
CA GLU A 86 -3.35 18.39 -17.76
C GLU A 86 -3.54 18.54 -19.28
N GLN A 87 -4.77 18.46 -19.79
CA GLN A 87 -5.07 18.82 -21.18
C GLN A 87 -4.86 20.31 -21.45
N ASP A 88 -5.25 21.17 -20.50
CA ASP A 88 -5.03 22.61 -20.60
C ASP A 88 -3.53 22.92 -20.51
N LEU A 89 -2.81 22.25 -19.60
CA LEU A 89 -1.35 22.37 -19.48
C LEU A 89 -0.62 21.91 -20.74
N ALA A 90 -1.06 20.83 -21.39
CA ALA A 90 -0.50 20.38 -22.67
C ALA A 90 -0.69 21.44 -23.78
N GLY A 91 -1.75 22.24 -23.71
CA GLY A 91 -1.99 23.36 -24.63
C GLY A 91 -1.14 24.59 -24.31
N GLU A 92 -0.94 24.91 -23.02
CA GLU A 92 -0.17 26.06 -22.56
C GLU A 92 1.35 25.85 -22.68
N PHE A 93 1.81 24.64 -22.37
CA PHE A 93 3.23 24.27 -22.34
C PHE A 93 3.52 23.12 -23.31
N PRO A 94 3.41 23.36 -24.63
CA PRO A 94 3.73 22.32 -25.61
C PRO A 94 5.21 21.96 -25.55
N ASP A 95 5.53 20.66 -25.63
CA ASP A 95 6.88 20.16 -25.86
C ASP A 95 7.01 19.73 -27.34
N PRO A 96 7.47 20.63 -28.24
CA PRO A 96 7.60 20.29 -29.66
C PRO A 96 8.77 19.35 -29.94
N GLU A 97 9.74 19.23 -29.02
CA GLU A 97 10.87 18.32 -29.20
C GLU A 97 10.46 16.88 -28.91
N ASN A 98 9.58 16.68 -27.93
CA ASN A 98 9.02 15.40 -27.51
C ASN A 98 10.01 14.22 -27.69
N ARG A 99 11.16 14.36 -27.03
CA ARG A 99 12.29 13.45 -27.23
C ARG A 99 11.90 12.04 -26.79
N THR A 100 12.61 11.05 -27.33
CA THR A 100 12.42 9.65 -26.96
C THR A 100 13.56 9.20 -26.05
N GLU A 101 13.22 8.61 -24.92
CA GLU A 101 14.16 8.06 -23.95
C GLU A 101 13.74 6.63 -23.59
N GLY A 102 14.43 5.65 -24.17
CA GLY A 102 14.06 4.24 -24.03
C GLY A 102 12.58 4.03 -24.38
N PRO A 103 11.76 3.43 -23.48
CA PRO A 103 10.38 3.06 -23.77
C PRO A 103 9.37 4.23 -23.78
N ARG A 104 9.80 5.46 -23.47
CA ARG A 104 8.90 6.60 -23.27
C ARG A 104 9.28 7.81 -24.10
N HIS A 105 8.30 8.69 -24.24
CA HIS A 105 8.48 10.07 -24.67
C HIS A 105 8.76 10.99 -23.45
N THR A 106 9.49 12.09 -23.64
CA THR A 106 9.83 13.06 -22.58
C THR A 106 8.72 14.06 -22.31
N VAL A 107 7.76 14.23 -23.23
CA VAL A 107 6.62 15.13 -23.02
C VAL A 107 5.89 14.76 -21.73
N LEU A 108 5.73 15.74 -20.83
CA LEU A 108 5.09 15.52 -19.54
C LEU A 108 3.57 15.36 -19.70
N TRP A 109 2.94 16.37 -20.30
CA TRP A 109 1.49 16.42 -20.50
C TRP A 109 1.11 16.00 -21.91
N HIS A 110 0.37 14.89 -22.01
CA HIS A 110 -0.12 14.39 -23.28
C HIS A 110 -1.49 13.72 -23.07
N PRO A 111 -2.47 13.88 -23.98
CA PRO A 111 -3.82 13.31 -23.84
C PRO A 111 -3.88 11.80 -23.54
N ARG A 112 -2.84 11.07 -23.94
CA ARG A 112 -2.71 9.63 -23.76
C ARG A 112 -1.80 9.25 -22.58
N ARG A 113 -1.47 10.16 -21.67
CA ARG A 113 -0.81 9.89 -20.39
C ARG A 113 -1.77 10.23 -19.28
N ILE A 114 -2.19 9.22 -18.53
CA ILE A 114 -3.27 9.37 -17.54
C ILE A 114 -2.65 9.37 -16.13
N PRO A 115 -2.79 10.44 -15.33
CA PRO A 115 -2.16 10.56 -14.00
C PRO A 115 -2.91 9.72 -12.96
N ILE A 116 -2.46 8.49 -12.74
CA ILE A 116 -3.15 7.50 -11.89
C ILE A 116 -2.76 7.58 -10.41
N ALA A 117 -1.66 8.25 -10.09
CA ALA A 117 -1.19 8.48 -8.73
C ALA A 117 -0.57 9.87 -8.60
N GLY A 118 -0.66 10.46 -7.41
CA GLY A 118 -0.10 11.78 -7.13
C GLY A 118 -0.27 12.20 -5.68
N ASN A 119 0.50 13.21 -5.26
CA ASN A 119 0.34 13.81 -3.93
C ASN A 119 -0.97 14.64 -3.88
N GLN A 120 -1.26 15.34 -2.78
CA GLN A 120 -2.51 16.11 -2.66
C GLN A 120 -2.56 17.37 -3.55
N TRP A 121 -1.42 17.81 -4.10
CA TRP A 121 -1.27 19.00 -4.94
C TRP A 121 -1.00 18.67 -6.42
N TRP A 122 -0.78 17.39 -6.75
CA TRP A 122 -0.40 16.91 -8.08
C TRP A 122 0.87 17.56 -8.68
N ASP A 123 1.74 18.12 -7.82
CA ASP A 123 2.92 18.89 -8.19
C ASP A 123 4.24 18.10 -8.05
N GLY A 124 4.17 16.81 -7.73
CA GLY A 124 5.32 15.94 -7.59
C GLY A 124 4.92 14.46 -7.42
N ASP A 125 5.87 13.57 -7.70
CA ASP A 125 5.76 12.11 -7.52
C ASP A 125 4.55 11.46 -8.22
N ASN A 126 4.03 12.13 -9.26
CA ASN A 126 2.94 11.60 -10.07
C ASN A 126 3.39 10.34 -10.82
N THR A 127 2.45 9.41 -10.94
CA THR A 127 2.62 8.20 -11.75
C THR A 127 1.55 8.14 -12.82
N TYR A 128 1.96 7.78 -14.02
CA TYR A 128 1.14 7.79 -15.21
C TYR A 128 0.95 6.38 -15.76
N LEU A 129 -0.28 6.13 -16.20
CA LEU A 129 -0.58 5.09 -17.17
C LEU A 129 -0.29 5.66 -18.57
N ASP A 130 0.79 5.20 -19.18
CA ASP A 130 1.31 5.75 -20.44
C ASP A 130 0.77 4.97 -21.64
N LEU A 131 -0.20 5.57 -22.33
CA LEU A 131 -0.76 5.07 -23.59
C LEU A 131 -0.12 5.77 -24.81
N HIS A 132 0.96 6.52 -24.61
CA HIS A 132 1.83 7.13 -25.63
C HIS A 132 3.29 6.69 -25.43
N PRO A 133 3.58 5.38 -25.53
CA PRO A 133 4.94 4.88 -25.45
C PRO A 133 5.75 5.26 -26.69
N SER A 134 7.06 5.14 -26.59
CA SER A 134 7.94 5.15 -27.76
C SER A 134 7.86 3.82 -28.54
N ALA A 135 8.60 3.72 -29.66
CA ALA A 135 8.71 2.49 -30.43
C ALA A 135 9.27 1.27 -29.65
N THR A 136 9.97 1.50 -28.52
CA THR A 136 10.49 0.43 -27.67
C THR A 136 9.66 0.18 -26.43
N GLY A 137 8.62 0.99 -26.20
CA GLY A 137 7.73 0.88 -25.05
C GLY A 137 6.50 0.01 -25.31
N SER A 138 5.61 -0.01 -24.34
CA SER A 138 4.35 -0.75 -24.39
C SER A 138 3.19 0.17 -24.03
N SER A 139 2.10 0.12 -24.80
CA SER A 139 0.91 0.92 -24.47
C SER A 139 0.26 0.37 -23.20
N GLY A 140 0.12 1.22 -22.19
CA GLY A 140 -0.30 0.83 -20.84
C GLY A 140 0.85 0.63 -19.86
N GLN A 141 2.10 0.94 -20.25
CA GLN A 141 3.24 0.94 -19.34
C GLN A 141 3.05 1.95 -18.20
N ILE A 142 3.72 1.72 -17.08
CA ILE A 142 3.68 2.59 -15.91
C ILE A 142 4.95 3.44 -15.89
N THR A 143 4.77 4.76 -15.94
CA THR A 143 5.87 5.72 -15.83
C THR A 143 5.69 6.59 -14.60
N THR A 144 6.73 6.75 -13.78
CA THR A 144 6.67 7.52 -12.54
C THR A 144 7.76 8.58 -12.51
N PHE A 145 7.50 9.70 -11.84
CA PHE A 145 8.52 10.73 -11.63
C PHE A 145 9.67 10.18 -10.77
N VAL A 146 10.88 10.44 -11.24
CA VAL A 146 12.14 10.19 -10.52
C VAL A 146 12.90 11.48 -10.26
N THR A 147 12.49 12.59 -10.86
CA THR A 147 12.81 13.98 -10.51
C THR A 147 11.57 14.83 -10.80
N GLU A 148 11.66 16.15 -10.63
CA GLU A 148 10.58 17.08 -10.98
C GLU A 148 10.18 17.03 -12.47
N CYS A 149 11.09 16.61 -13.36
CA CYS A 149 10.85 16.63 -14.81
C CYS A 149 11.20 15.30 -15.52
N ASP A 150 11.80 14.33 -14.83
CA ASP A 150 12.18 13.05 -15.42
C ASP A 150 11.21 11.95 -14.99
N LEU A 151 10.64 11.26 -15.97
CA LEU A 151 9.84 10.05 -15.77
C LEU A 151 10.72 8.81 -15.98
N GLU A 152 10.43 7.70 -15.32
CA GLU A 152 11.02 6.40 -15.62
C GLU A 152 9.95 5.32 -15.76
N CYS A 153 10.17 4.38 -16.67
CA CYS A 153 9.26 3.26 -16.87
C CYS A 153 9.57 2.15 -15.85
N VAL A 154 8.58 1.82 -15.02
CA VAL A 154 8.70 0.83 -13.93
C VAL A 154 7.93 -0.47 -14.19
N GLY A 155 7.27 -0.58 -15.34
CA GLY A 155 6.67 -1.82 -15.81
C GLY A 155 5.99 -1.63 -17.16
N SER A 156 5.93 -2.68 -17.98
CA SER A 156 5.25 -2.66 -19.29
C SER A 156 3.72 -2.61 -19.17
N SER A 157 3.19 -2.83 -17.97
CA SER A 157 1.77 -2.73 -17.64
C SER A 157 1.62 -2.51 -16.12
N LEU A 158 0.40 -2.17 -15.63
CA LEU A 158 0.15 -2.05 -14.19
C LEU A 158 0.44 -3.36 -13.46
N ARG A 159 -0.03 -4.47 -14.02
CA ARG A 159 0.24 -5.82 -13.49
C ARG A 159 1.74 -6.07 -13.37
N ASP A 160 2.48 -5.83 -14.44
CA ASP A 160 3.93 -6.06 -14.47
C ASP A 160 4.66 -5.22 -13.41
N ALA A 161 4.32 -3.94 -13.28
CA ALA A 161 4.92 -3.08 -12.25
C ALA A 161 4.68 -3.63 -10.82
N VAL A 162 3.44 -4.03 -10.50
CA VAL A 162 3.10 -4.59 -9.19
C VAL A 162 3.74 -5.97 -8.97
N GLU A 163 3.81 -6.82 -10.01
CA GLU A 163 4.48 -8.13 -9.95
C GLU A 163 5.99 -7.99 -9.70
N ARG A 164 6.65 -7.02 -10.33
CA ARG A 164 8.06 -6.70 -10.08
C ARG A 164 8.28 -6.22 -8.66
N TYR A 165 7.41 -5.35 -8.15
CA TYR A 165 7.51 -4.86 -6.78
C TYR A 165 7.33 -5.98 -5.76
N LEU A 166 6.28 -6.80 -5.91
CA LEU A 166 6.07 -7.97 -5.07
C LEU A 166 7.26 -8.94 -5.11
N THR A 167 7.83 -9.17 -6.29
CA THR A 167 9.01 -10.03 -6.44
C THR A 167 10.19 -9.47 -5.62
N ALA A 168 10.43 -8.17 -5.68
CA ALA A 168 11.49 -7.48 -4.95
C ALA A 168 11.28 -7.52 -3.41
N LEU A 169 10.03 -7.41 -2.97
CA LEU A 169 9.63 -7.53 -1.57
C LEU A 169 9.74 -8.96 -1.03
N GLU A 170 9.29 -9.95 -1.81
CA GLU A 170 9.25 -11.36 -1.43
C GLU A 170 10.62 -12.04 -1.52
N SER A 171 11.48 -11.61 -2.43
CA SER A 171 12.90 -12.01 -2.45
C SER A 171 13.66 -11.43 -1.25
N GLY A 172 13.15 -10.34 -0.68
CA GLY A 172 13.78 -9.56 0.36
C GLY A 172 14.90 -8.66 -0.17
N ASP A 173 15.00 -8.43 -1.49
CA ASP A 173 15.91 -7.44 -2.07
C ASP A 173 15.52 -6.03 -1.63
N TRP A 174 14.22 -5.81 -1.40
CA TRP A 174 13.65 -4.59 -0.85
C TRP A 174 12.98 -4.87 0.50
N VAL A 175 13.09 -3.92 1.42
CA VAL A 175 12.61 -4.03 2.81
C VAL A 175 11.98 -2.73 3.28
N TYR A 176 11.00 -2.85 4.17
CA TYR A 176 10.43 -1.69 4.85
C TYR A 176 11.41 -1.13 5.88
N SER A 177 11.72 0.16 5.79
CA SER A 177 12.56 0.88 6.74
C SER A 177 11.69 1.69 7.68
N ALA A 178 11.55 1.25 8.94
CA ALA A 178 10.83 2.02 9.94
C ALA A 178 11.46 3.39 10.24
N ALA A 179 12.76 3.56 9.99
CA ALA A 179 13.43 4.86 10.16
C ALA A 179 13.02 5.86 9.07
N LYS A 180 12.81 5.38 7.84
CA LYS A 180 12.45 6.22 6.68
C LYS A 180 10.94 6.23 6.38
N GLN A 181 10.19 5.33 7.01
CA GLN A 181 8.75 5.11 6.78
C GLN A 181 8.37 4.72 5.34
N CYS A 182 9.33 4.20 4.58
CA CYS A 182 9.19 3.73 3.19
C CYS A 182 9.96 2.41 2.98
N VAL A 183 9.74 1.78 1.83
CA VAL A 183 10.43 0.60 1.33
C VAL A 183 11.68 1.03 0.57
N THR A 184 12.79 0.39 0.91
CA THR A 184 14.12 0.72 0.39
C THR A 184 14.85 -0.55 -0.03
N PRO A 185 15.85 -0.47 -0.92
CA PRO A 185 16.74 -1.59 -1.19
C PRO A 185 17.43 -2.03 0.10
N ARG A 186 17.57 -3.35 0.32
CA ARG A 186 18.29 -3.89 1.48
C ARG A 186 19.76 -3.48 1.47
N ALA A 187 20.39 -3.49 0.30
CA ALA A 187 21.74 -2.98 0.10
C ALA A 187 21.66 -1.54 -0.39
N GLU A 188 21.49 -0.62 0.55
CA GLU A 188 21.43 0.80 0.21
C GLU A 188 22.84 1.37 -0.05
N PRO A 189 23.08 2.08 -1.17
CA PRO A 189 24.35 2.76 -1.40
C PRO A 189 24.54 3.90 -0.39
N ALA A 190 25.71 3.95 0.28
CA ALA A 190 25.98 4.90 1.36
C ALA A 190 26.00 6.38 0.95
N ASP A 191 26.29 6.68 -0.33
CA ASP A 191 26.55 8.04 -0.82
C ASP A 191 25.46 8.59 -1.76
N ARG A 192 24.25 8.01 -1.72
CA ARG A 192 23.19 8.34 -2.68
C ARG A 192 22.03 9.07 -2.04
N TYR A 193 21.56 10.14 -2.68
CA TYR A 193 20.30 10.79 -2.28
C TYR A 193 19.15 9.78 -2.39
N PRO A 194 18.35 9.58 -1.33
CA PRO A 194 17.27 8.61 -1.35
C PRO A 194 16.22 9.05 -2.37
N ASN A 195 15.96 8.17 -3.33
CA ASN A 195 14.90 8.33 -4.32
C ASN A 195 14.46 6.92 -4.72
N GLU A 196 13.45 6.43 -4.02
CA GLU A 196 13.02 5.05 -4.08
C GLU A 196 12.46 4.69 -5.46
N SER A 197 11.76 5.61 -6.13
CA SER A 197 11.24 5.40 -7.49
C SER A 197 12.37 5.26 -8.52
N ARG A 198 13.42 6.10 -8.42
CA ARG A 198 14.65 5.99 -9.24
C ARG A 198 15.39 4.69 -8.98
N GLN A 199 15.64 4.37 -7.72
CA GLN A 199 16.34 3.15 -7.32
C GLN A 199 15.56 1.91 -7.79
N PHE A 200 14.23 1.98 -7.79
CA PHE A 200 13.39 0.89 -8.27
C PHE A 200 13.44 0.73 -9.79
N ALA A 201 13.41 1.83 -10.54
CA ALA A 201 13.62 1.81 -12.00
C ALA A 201 14.98 1.21 -12.38
N GLU A 202 16.04 1.54 -11.65
CA GLU A 202 17.38 0.98 -11.85
C GLU A 202 17.47 -0.50 -11.47
N TYR A 203 16.86 -0.89 -10.35
CA TYR A 203 16.74 -2.29 -9.95
C TYR A 203 16.07 -3.13 -11.05
N ILE A 204 15.00 -2.59 -11.63
CA ILE A 204 14.28 -3.21 -12.74
C ILE A 204 15.18 -3.39 -13.98
N ARG A 205 16.06 -2.42 -14.28
CA ARG A 205 17.02 -2.52 -15.39
C ARG A 205 18.24 -3.40 -15.07
N GLY A 206 18.36 -3.89 -13.84
CA GLY A 206 19.52 -4.64 -13.36
C GLY A 206 20.75 -3.77 -13.10
N GLU A 207 20.56 -2.47 -12.94
CA GLU A 207 21.60 -1.47 -12.69
C GLU A 207 21.91 -1.32 -11.18
N LEU A 208 21.01 -1.79 -10.31
CA LEU A 208 21.23 -1.85 -8.87
C LEU A 208 21.76 -3.24 -8.47
N GLU A 209 22.94 -3.31 -7.86
CA GLU A 209 23.50 -4.58 -7.38
C GLU A 209 22.56 -5.23 -6.35
N ALA A 210 22.09 -6.44 -6.65
CA ALA A 210 21.28 -7.20 -5.70
C ALA A 210 22.11 -7.57 -4.46
N PRO A 211 21.54 -7.47 -3.24
CA PRO A 211 22.25 -7.88 -2.04
C PRO A 211 22.66 -9.36 -2.16
N ALA A 212 23.88 -9.69 -1.71
CA ALA A 212 24.32 -11.08 -1.64
C ALA A 212 23.28 -11.90 -0.85
N LYS A 213 22.65 -12.89 -1.51
CA LYS A 213 21.61 -13.74 -0.90
C LYS A 213 22.09 -14.23 0.47
N PRO A 214 21.29 -14.08 1.54
CA PRO A 214 21.70 -14.54 2.86
C PRO A 214 22.05 -16.02 2.77
N LYS A 215 23.30 -16.38 3.11
CA LYS A 215 23.72 -17.78 3.20
C LYS A 215 22.72 -18.49 4.09
N ALA A 216 22.02 -19.49 3.54
CA ALA A 216 21.12 -20.34 4.30
C ALA A 216 21.86 -20.78 5.57
N LYS A 217 21.33 -20.41 6.76
CA LYS A 217 21.90 -20.87 8.02
C LYS A 217 21.89 -22.39 7.98
N ALA A 218 23.08 -22.99 7.86
CA ALA A 218 23.25 -24.42 7.91
C ALA A 218 22.51 -24.95 9.15
N ALA A 219 21.64 -25.94 8.94
CA ALA A 219 20.96 -26.61 10.03
C ALA A 219 22.01 -27.00 11.09
N PRO A 220 21.77 -26.75 12.39
CA PRO A 220 22.76 -27.05 13.41
C PRO A 220 23.11 -28.53 13.33
N SER A 221 24.40 -28.83 13.25
CA SER A 221 24.89 -30.21 13.21
C SER A 221 24.30 -31.01 14.38
N LYS A 222 24.12 -32.32 14.19
CA LYS A 222 23.57 -33.25 15.21
C LYS A 222 24.27 -33.14 16.58
N ALA A 223 25.49 -32.58 16.65
CA ALA A 223 26.20 -32.28 17.88
C ALA A 223 25.54 -31.16 18.71
N ALA A 224 25.05 -30.08 18.08
CA ALA A 224 24.38 -28.97 18.78
C ALA A 224 22.97 -29.34 19.28
N ALA A 225 22.28 -30.27 18.60
CA ALA A 225 21.01 -30.82 19.06
C ALA A 225 21.16 -31.66 20.34
N LYS A 226 22.25 -32.42 20.49
CA LYS A 226 22.55 -33.20 21.70
C LYS A 226 22.92 -32.32 22.91
N ALA A 227 23.57 -31.17 22.70
CA ALA A 227 23.89 -30.23 23.77
C ALA A 227 22.64 -29.55 24.36
N LYS A 228 21.67 -29.14 23.52
CA LYS A 228 20.38 -28.57 23.97
C LYS A 228 19.48 -29.59 24.68
N ALA A 229 19.55 -30.87 24.33
CA ALA A 229 18.81 -31.93 25.03
C ALA A 229 19.36 -32.19 26.46
N LYS A 230 20.68 -32.15 26.67
CA LYS A 230 21.29 -32.31 28.01
C LYS A 230 21.03 -31.10 28.93
N ALA A 231 20.93 -29.88 28.40
CA ALA A 231 20.58 -28.70 29.19
C ALA A 231 19.11 -28.70 29.68
N LYS A 232 18.16 -29.18 28.85
CA LYS A 232 16.75 -29.31 29.26
C LYS A 232 16.50 -30.43 30.29
N ALA A 233 17.35 -31.46 30.35
CA ALA A 233 17.27 -32.49 31.39
C ALA A 233 17.75 -32.00 32.78
N LYS A 234 18.75 -31.11 32.84
CA LYS A 234 19.23 -30.53 34.10
C LYS A 234 18.29 -29.48 34.72
N ALA A 235 17.49 -28.78 33.91
CA ALA A 235 16.50 -27.80 34.41
C ALA A 235 15.20 -28.44 34.94
N LYS A 236 14.89 -29.68 34.54
CA LYS A 236 13.68 -30.42 35.00
C LYS A 236 13.91 -31.22 36.30
N ALA A 237 15.17 -31.32 36.76
CA ALA A 237 15.52 -31.95 38.04
C ALA A 237 15.53 -30.96 39.22
N THR A 238 15.76 -29.67 38.97
CA THR A 238 15.80 -28.62 40.01
C THR A 238 14.45 -27.96 40.31
N THR A 239 13.40 -28.25 39.54
CA THR A 239 12.03 -27.77 39.79
C THR A 239 11.14 -28.76 40.55
N LYS A 240 11.64 -29.99 40.86
CA LYS A 240 10.93 -30.99 41.68
C LYS A 240 11.38 -31.02 43.15
N ALA A 241 12.34 -30.18 43.54
CA ALA A 241 12.86 -30.08 44.91
C ALA A 241 12.24 -28.93 45.74
N THR A 242 11.56 -27.97 45.11
CA THR A 242 10.99 -26.79 45.81
C THR A 242 9.48 -26.85 46.08
N THR A 243 8.79 -27.93 45.69
CA THR A 243 7.36 -28.14 46.00
C THR A 243 7.09 -29.05 47.20
N LYS A 244 8.12 -29.53 47.91
CA LYS A 244 7.96 -30.37 49.13
C LYS A 244 8.28 -29.65 50.46
N ALA A 245 8.54 -28.34 50.45
CA ALA A 245 8.86 -27.56 51.66
C ALA A 245 7.74 -26.60 52.13
N LYS A 246 6.60 -26.49 51.42
CA LYS A 246 5.51 -25.56 51.77
C LYS A 246 4.21 -26.22 52.26
N ALA A 247 4.29 -27.48 52.70
CA ALA A 247 3.15 -28.26 53.21
C ALA A 247 3.17 -28.50 54.75
N LYS A 248 4.04 -27.81 55.50
CA LYS A 248 4.11 -27.95 56.97
C LYS A 248 4.20 -26.59 57.68
N ALA A 249 3.26 -25.70 57.37
CA ALA A 249 2.98 -24.49 58.15
C ALA A 249 1.48 -24.14 58.00
N LYS A 250 0.63 -25.07 58.45
CA LYS A 250 -0.81 -24.84 58.57
C LYS A 250 -1.32 -25.55 59.82
N ALA A 251 -1.01 -25.00 60.97
CA ALA A 251 -1.68 -25.31 62.23
C ALA A 251 -1.61 -24.07 63.13
N THR A 252 -2.78 -23.63 63.60
CA THR A 252 -3.04 -22.40 64.39
C THR A 252 -2.96 -21.13 63.53
N THR A 253 -4.02 -20.40 63.23
CA THR A 253 -5.08 -19.85 64.09
C THR A 253 -6.40 -19.66 63.33
N LYS A 254 -7.50 -20.10 63.96
CA LYS A 254 -8.88 -19.68 63.66
C LYS A 254 -9.10 -18.30 64.28
N ALA A 255 -9.74 -17.37 63.56
CA ALA A 255 -10.92 -16.63 64.05
C ALA A 255 -11.44 -15.60 63.03
N LYS A 256 -12.74 -15.73 62.72
CA LYS A 256 -13.79 -14.70 62.56
C LYS A 256 -13.38 -13.39 61.85
N THR A 257 -14.03 -12.98 60.76
CA THR A 257 -15.37 -12.35 60.84
C THR A 257 -16.15 -12.37 59.52
N LYS A 258 -17.48 -12.44 59.68
CA LYS A 258 -18.54 -12.27 58.67
C LYS A 258 -18.83 -10.79 58.44
N THR A 259 -19.18 -10.39 57.20
CA THR A 259 -20.34 -9.55 56.81
C THR A 259 -20.30 -9.32 55.29
N LYS A 260 -21.21 -9.89 54.48
CA LYS A 260 -22.49 -9.33 53.98
C LYS A 260 -22.37 -7.92 53.36
N ALA A 261 -22.58 -7.82 52.04
CA ALA A 261 -23.68 -7.03 51.45
C ALA A 261 -23.83 -7.26 49.93
N LYS A 262 -25.08 -7.42 49.51
CA LYS A 262 -25.63 -7.49 48.13
C LYS A 262 -26.09 -6.08 47.72
N ALA A 263 -26.03 -5.76 46.43
CA ALA A 263 -27.07 -5.05 45.63
C ALA A 263 -26.52 -4.91 44.19
N LYS A 264 -27.02 -5.55 43.12
CA LYS A 264 -28.28 -5.35 42.38
C LYS A 264 -28.66 -3.88 42.15
N THR A 265 -28.57 -3.42 40.90
CA THR A 265 -29.72 -2.99 40.07
C THR A 265 -29.32 -2.82 38.61
N LYS A 266 -30.25 -3.20 37.72
CA LYS A 266 -30.25 -3.01 36.25
C LYS A 266 -31.56 -2.25 35.91
N PRO A 267 -31.89 -2.03 34.63
CA PRO A 267 -31.95 -0.76 33.89
C PRO A 267 -33.37 -0.14 33.82
N LYS A 268 -33.51 1.05 33.21
CA LYS A 268 -34.76 1.66 32.67
C LYS A 268 -34.39 3.08 32.17
N THR A 269 -34.88 3.70 31.09
CA THR A 269 -35.89 3.42 30.04
C THR A 269 -35.83 4.60 29.04
N LYS A 270 -36.07 4.35 27.75
CA LYS A 270 -36.52 5.38 26.77
C LYS A 270 -37.96 5.81 27.08
N PRO A 271 -38.39 6.99 26.59
CA PRO A 271 -39.42 6.98 25.56
C PRO A 271 -39.15 7.94 24.38
N LYS A 272 -39.83 7.64 23.26
CA LYS A 272 -39.86 8.32 21.94
C LYS A 272 -41.24 9.04 21.80
N PRO A 273 -41.69 9.48 20.60
CA PRO A 273 -41.60 10.80 19.93
C PRO A 273 -42.94 11.60 19.84
N LYS A 274 -42.91 12.84 19.32
CA LYS A 274 -44.05 13.53 18.64
C LYS A 274 -43.49 14.40 17.48
N ALA A 275 -43.79 14.10 16.21
CA ALA A 275 -44.92 14.56 15.37
C ALA A 275 -44.64 15.93 14.69
N LYS A 276 -44.30 15.96 13.39
CA LYS A 276 -45.18 16.12 12.19
C LYS A 276 -45.53 17.58 11.85
N THR A 277 -45.01 18.06 10.71
CA THR A 277 -45.73 18.96 9.79
C THR A 277 -45.24 18.74 8.35
N LYS A 278 -46.20 18.55 7.44
CA LYS A 278 -46.06 18.31 5.99
C LYS A 278 -46.19 19.65 5.22
N PRO A 279 -45.82 19.69 3.92
CA PRO A 279 -45.67 20.92 3.12
C PRO A 279 -46.99 21.36 2.47
N LYS A 280 -47.08 22.66 2.12
CA LYS A 280 -48.12 23.20 1.25
C LYS A 280 -47.55 23.56 -0.13
N THR A 281 -48.36 23.24 -1.13
CA THR A 281 -48.21 23.32 -2.58
C THR A 281 -48.35 24.73 -3.17
N LYS A 282 -47.77 24.86 -4.38
CA LYS A 282 -47.86 25.92 -5.42
C LYS A 282 -49.32 26.32 -5.80
N PRO A 283 -49.56 27.44 -6.50
CA PRO A 283 -49.49 27.39 -7.98
C PRO A 283 -48.97 28.64 -8.71
N THR A 284 -48.54 28.34 -9.93
CA THR A 284 -48.33 29.15 -11.15
C THR A 284 -49.27 30.35 -11.37
N ARG A 285 -48.70 31.45 -11.91
CA ARG A 285 -49.37 32.25 -12.95
C ARG A 285 -48.36 32.95 -13.86
N ARG A 286 -48.56 32.73 -15.17
CA ARG A 286 -47.97 33.47 -16.29
C ARG A 286 -48.33 34.96 -16.21
N ARG A 287 -47.41 35.81 -16.63
CA ARG A 287 -47.66 36.90 -17.59
C ARG A 287 -46.41 37.09 -18.42
#